data_AF-A0A1X9Z8Y2-F1
#
_entry.id   AF-A0A1X9Z8Y2-F1
#
_cell.length_a   1.000
_cell.length_b   1.000
_cell.length_c   1.000
_cell.angle_alpha   90.00
_cell.angle_beta   90.00
_cell.angle_gamma   90.00
#
_symmetry.space_group_name_H-M   'P 1'
#
loop_
_entity.id
_entity.type
_entity.pdbx_description
1 polymer ?
#
loop_
_entity_poly.entity_id
_entity_poly.type
_entity_poly.pdbx_seq_one_letter_code
_entity_poly.pdbx_strand_id
1 'polypeptide(L)'
;MKKQNSIFLLATITALLFACSKKQAEELKPETPTPNGPTPVTTANVTYTNFSGALFQTKCNSCHGPNGAMKSVWALNGLASIKNDARVANAVLVTKTMPKGGSLTTNERALLQAWVDKGMPE
;
A
#
# COMPACT_ATOMS: atom_id res chain seq x y z
N MET A 1 -54.17 -9.23 -48.83
CA MET A 1 -54.53 -8.36 -47.69
C MET A 1 -55.26 -9.21 -46.65
N LYS A 2 -54.70 -9.43 -45.44
CA LYS A 2 -55.38 -9.19 -44.15
C LYS A 2 -54.39 -9.46 -43.01
N LYS A 3 -54.17 -8.42 -42.21
CA LYS A 3 -53.44 -8.45 -40.94
C LYS A 3 -54.36 -9.02 -39.85
N GLN A 4 -53.72 -9.40 -38.73
CA GLN A 4 -54.19 -9.40 -37.33
C GLN A 4 -54.61 -10.73 -36.72
N ASN A 5 -53.82 -11.13 -35.70
CA ASN A 5 -54.19 -11.43 -34.29
C ASN A 5 -53.16 -12.45 -33.78
N SER A 6 -52.09 -12.09 -33.06
CA SER A 6 -52.05 -11.48 -31.72
C SER A 6 -53.16 -11.99 -30.80
N ILE A 7 -52.76 -12.48 -29.62
CA ILE A 7 -53.57 -13.05 -28.53
C ILE A 7 -53.77 -14.56 -28.69
N PHE A 8 -52.86 -15.36 -28.11
CA PHE A 8 -53.12 -16.64 -27.42
C PHE A 8 -51.79 -17.39 -27.25
N LEU A 9 -50.93 -16.92 -26.34
CA LEU A 9 -49.86 -17.71 -25.73
C LEU A 9 -49.32 -16.95 -24.50
N LEU A 10 -50.26 -16.49 -23.66
CA LEU A 10 -50.03 -15.65 -22.48
C LEU A 10 -50.21 -16.45 -21.17
N ALA A 11 -49.85 -17.73 -21.10
CA ALA A 11 -50.34 -18.57 -20.00
C ALA A 11 -49.35 -19.59 -19.40
N THR A 12 -48.03 -19.46 -19.54
CA THR A 12 -47.12 -20.52 -19.02
C THR A 12 -45.77 -20.09 -18.41
N ILE A 13 -45.48 -18.80 -18.18
CA ILE A 13 -44.15 -18.37 -17.64
C ILE A 13 -44.20 -17.64 -16.28
N THR A 14 -45.36 -17.52 -15.63
CA THR A 14 -45.47 -16.71 -14.40
C THR A 14 -45.17 -17.47 -13.08
N ALA A 15 -44.60 -18.68 -13.11
CA ALA A 15 -44.45 -19.52 -11.92
C ALA A 15 -43.00 -19.77 -11.46
N LEU A 16 -42.08 -18.81 -11.65
CA LEU A 16 -40.65 -18.97 -11.30
C LEU A 16 -40.07 -17.90 -10.34
N LEU A 17 -40.89 -17.09 -9.67
CA LEU A 17 -40.40 -15.96 -8.86
C LEU A 17 -40.47 -16.11 -7.32
N PHE A 18 -40.66 -17.31 -6.76
CA PHE A 18 -40.80 -17.48 -5.30
C PHE A 18 -39.80 -18.42 -4.61
N ALA A 19 -38.57 -18.55 -5.12
CA ALA A 19 -37.53 -19.39 -4.48
C ALA A 19 -36.25 -18.65 -4.02
N CYS A 20 -36.24 -17.32 -3.96
CA CYS A 20 -35.20 -16.61 -3.20
C CYS A 20 -35.62 -16.51 -1.73
N SER A 21 -35.49 -17.62 -1.01
CA SER A 21 -35.57 -17.63 0.45
C SER A 21 -34.38 -16.84 0.99
N LYS A 22 -34.65 -15.62 1.46
CA LYS A 22 -33.66 -14.76 2.12
C LYS A 22 -33.26 -15.44 3.43
N LYS A 23 -32.21 -16.25 3.39
CA LYS A 23 -31.48 -16.63 4.61
C LYS A 23 -30.80 -15.37 5.11
N GLN A 24 -31.43 -14.78 6.13
CA GLN A 24 -30.84 -13.76 6.98
C GLN A 24 -29.54 -14.36 7.54
N ALA A 25 -28.40 -13.93 6.99
CA ALA A 25 -27.12 -14.23 7.60
C ALA A 25 -27.13 -13.55 8.97
N GLU A 26 -26.93 -14.36 10.00
CA GLU A 26 -26.67 -13.95 11.37
C GLU A 26 -25.79 -12.69 11.36
N GLU A 27 -26.21 -11.67 12.10
CA GLU A 27 -25.46 -10.43 12.29
C GLU A 27 -24.11 -10.80 12.90
N LEU A 28 -23.05 -10.77 12.08
CA LEU A 28 -21.68 -10.92 12.52
C LEU A 28 -21.38 -9.72 13.43
N LYS A 29 -21.61 -9.91 14.73
CA LYS A 29 -21.02 -9.10 15.77
C LYS A 29 -19.53 -8.96 15.43
N PRO A 30 -18.96 -7.75 15.36
CA PRO A 30 -17.53 -7.59 15.11
C PRO A 30 -16.76 -8.29 16.23
N GLU A 31 -16.24 -9.47 15.93
CA GLU A 31 -15.20 -10.08 16.74
C GLU A 31 -13.95 -9.26 16.52
N THR A 32 -13.49 -8.59 17.58
CA THR A 32 -12.18 -7.94 17.60
C THR A 32 -11.13 -8.97 17.22
N PRO A 33 -10.40 -8.83 16.10
CA PRO A 33 -9.42 -9.83 15.74
C PRO A 33 -8.29 -9.78 16.75
N THR A 34 -8.11 -10.87 17.50
CA THR A 34 -6.88 -11.13 18.25
C THR A 34 -5.74 -11.23 17.23
N PRO A 35 -4.75 -10.34 17.22
CA PRO A 35 -3.78 -10.26 16.14
C PRO A 35 -2.69 -11.33 16.33
N ASN A 36 -2.94 -12.55 15.84
CA ASN A 36 -1.90 -13.59 15.70
C ASN A 36 -1.16 -13.45 14.35
N GLY A 37 -0.86 -12.22 13.94
CA GLY A 37 -0.09 -11.89 12.74
C GLY A 37 0.86 -10.72 13.00
N PRO A 38 1.90 -10.53 12.17
CA PRO A 38 2.79 -9.38 12.29
C PRO A 38 1.96 -8.10 12.31
N THR A 39 2.21 -7.22 13.28
CA THR A 39 1.53 -5.92 13.34
C THR A 39 1.75 -5.19 12.01
N PRO A 40 0.67 -4.80 11.29
CA PRO A 40 0.83 -4.07 10.04
C PRO A 40 1.64 -2.79 10.24
N VAL A 41 2.54 -2.48 9.32
CA VAL A 41 3.29 -1.21 9.36
C VAL A 41 2.38 -0.09 8.85
N THR A 42 2.24 0.93 9.68
CA THR A 42 1.41 2.12 9.46
C THR A 42 2.24 3.36 9.74
N THR A 43 1.73 4.53 9.34
CA THR A 43 2.35 5.80 9.70
C THR A 43 2.41 6.01 11.22
N ALA A 44 1.61 5.30 12.02
CA ALA A 44 1.60 5.38 13.48
C ALA A 44 2.68 4.52 14.17
N ASN A 45 3.18 3.44 13.53
CA ASN A 45 4.17 2.54 14.14
C ASN A 45 5.43 2.29 13.29
N VAL A 46 5.62 3.01 12.18
CA VAL A 46 6.81 2.88 11.32
C VAL A 46 8.11 3.16 12.06
N THR A 47 9.10 2.28 11.87
CA THR A 47 10.48 2.40 12.36
C THR A 47 11.49 1.98 11.28
N TYR A 48 12.78 2.07 11.59
CA TYR A 48 13.82 1.58 10.70
C TYR A 48 13.73 0.07 10.51
N THR A 49 13.57 -0.67 11.60
CA THR A 49 13.58 -2.13 11.64
C THR A 49 12.40 -2.75 10.90
N ASN A 50 11.21 -2.13 10.97
CA ASN A 50 10.02 -2.69 10.35
C ASN A 50 9.76 -2.24 8.91
N PHE A 51 10.40 -1.15 8.43
CA PHE A 51 10.16 -0.63 7.08
C PHE A 51 11.33 0.15 6.48
N SER A 52 11.77 1.24 7.11
CA SER A 52 12.65 2.22 6.42
C SER A 52 13.99 1.60 6.02
N GLY A 53 14.55 0.71 6.85
CA GLY A 53 15.77 -0.03 6.53
C GLY A 53 15.63 -0.87 5.26
N ALA A 54 14.57 -1.66 5.14
CA ALA A 54 14.30 -2.45 3.95
C ALA A 54 14.09 -1.56 2.71
N LEU A 55 13.44 -0.40 2.86
CA LEU A 55 13.27 0.57 1.77
C LEU A 55 14.63 1.09 1.26
N PHE A 56 15.53 1.50 2.15
CA PHE A 56 16.87 1.97 1.76
C PHE A 56 17.67 0.86 1.08
N GLN A 57 17.59 -0.38 1.59
CA GLN A 57 18.29 -1.51 0.99
C GLN A 57 17.77 -1.86 -0.41
N THR A 58 16.45 -1.78 -0.62
CA THR A 58 15.84 -2.20 -1.89
C THR A 58 15.85 -1.11 -2.96
N LYS A 59 15.71 0.17 -2.57
CA LYS A 59 15.52 1.28 -3.52
C LYS A 59 16.74 2.20 -3.63
N CYS A 60 17.67 2.17 -2.68
CA CYS A 60 18.78 3.13 -2.62
C CYS A 60 20.16 2.47 -2.73
N ASN A 61 20.31 1.26 -2.19
CA ASN A 61 21.60 0.59 -2.05
C ASN A 61 22.32 0.30 -3.37
N SER A 62 21.61 0.04 -4.47
CA SER A 62 22.25 -0.22 -5.77
C SER A 62 23.10 0.94 -6.27
N CYS A 63 22.72 2.18 -5.96
CA CYS A 63 23.47 3.37 -6.33
C CYS A 63 24.32 3.90 -5.18
N HIS A 64 23.84 3.81 -3.93
CA HIS A 64 24.49 4.46 -2.78
C HIS A 64 25.22 3.50 -1.83
N GLY A 65 25.07 2.19 -2.00
CA GLY A 65 25.71 1.18 -1.16
C GLY A 65 27.23 1.07 -1.36
N PRO A 66 27.91 0.15 -0.67
CA PRO A 66 29.36 -0.01 -0.72
C PRO A 66 29.96 -0.16 -2.14
N ASN A 67 29.18 -0.78 -3.03
CA ASN A 67 29.54 -1.01 -4.44
C ASN A 67 28.75 -0.12 -5.42
N GLY A 68 27.97 0.84 -4.92
CA GLY A 68 27.10 1.67 -5.73
C GLY A 68 27.86 2.77 -6.49
N ALA A 69 27.42 3.04 -7.71
CA ALA A 69 28.05 4.03 -8.60
C ALA A 69 28.03 5.47 -8.06
N MET A 70 27.12 5.78 -7.12
CA MET A 70 26.91 7.10 -6.53
C MET A 70 27.41 7.21 -5.08
N LYS A 71 28.15 6.22 -4.57
CA LYS A 71 28.66 6.20 -3.18
C LYS A 71 29.57 7.38 -2.85
N SER A 72 30.28 7.93 -3.85
CA SER A 72 31.16 9.09 -3.69
C SER A 72 30.40 10.40 -3.48
N VAL A 73 29.13 10.47 -3.89
CA VAL A 73 28.26 11.64 -3.67
C VAL A 73 27.58 11.53 -2.31
N TRP A 74 27.02 10.36 -2.02
CA TRP A 74 26.49 10.00 -0.70
C TRP A 74 26.54 8.48 -0.56
N ALA A 75 27.10 8.01 0.56
CA ALA A 75 27.24 6.60 0.88
C ALA A 75 26.16 6.16 1.89
N LEU A 76 25.39 5.14 1.52
CA LEU A 76 24.55 4.39 2.44
C LEU A 76 25.43 3.38 3.20
N ASN A 77 25.82 3.72 4.42
CA ASN A 77 26.69 2.91 5.28
C ASN A 77 26.11 2.70 6.68
N GLY A 78 24.78 2.72 6.79
CA GLY A 78 24.04 2.52 8.03
C GLY A 78 23.05 3.65 8.29
N LEU A 79 22.30 3.52 9.39
CA LEU A 79 21.29 4.50 9.77
C LEU A 79 21.89 5.90 10.01
N ALA A 80 23.12 5.98 10.51
CA ALA A 80 23.79 7.25 10.78
C ALA A 80 23.97 8.11 9.52
N SER A 81 24.28 7.53 8.35
CA SER A 81 24.42 8.35 7.13
C SER A 81 23.11 8.90 6.59
N ILE A 82 21.98 8.32 7.02
CA ILE A 82 20.64 8.84 6.73
C ILE A 82 20.28 9.93 7.74
N LYS A 83 20.48 9.67 9.05
CA LYS A 83 20.09 10.60 10.12
C LYS A 83 20.91 11.89 10.14
N ASN A 84 22.20 11.79 9.84
CA ASN A 84 23.13 12.92 9.95
C ASN A 84 23.20 13.78 8.68
N ASP A 85 22.44 13.44 7.62
CA ASP A 85 22.45 14.17 6.36
C ASP A 85 21.04 14.54 5.92
N ALA A 86 20.63 15.77 6.27
CA ALA A 86 19.32 16.31 5.91
C ALA A 86 19.04 16.33 4.40
N ARG A 87 20.09 16.28 3.56
CA ARG A 87 19.95 16.23 2.10
C ARG A 87 19.25 14.95 1.66
N VAL A 88 19.37 13.85 2.40
CA VAL A 88 18.72 12.57 2.09
C VAL A 88 17.19 12.72 2.14
N ALA A 89 16.67 13.20 3.27
CA ALA A 89 15.24 13.46 3.42
C ALA A 89 14.76 14.51 2.39
N ASN A 90 15.52 15.58 2.18
CA ASN A 90 15.17 16.61 1.19
C ASN A 90 15.10 16.05 -0.24
N ALA A 91 16.08 15.25 -0.67
CA ALA A 91 16.14 14.66 -2.00
C ALA A 91 14.98 13.68 -2.26
N VAL A 92 14.59 12.92 -1.25
CA VAL A 92 13.57 11.86 -1.38
C VAL A 92 12.15 12.40 -1.17
N LEU A 93 11.92 13.24 -0.16
CA LEU A 93 10.58 13.65 0.28
C LEU A 93 10.16 15.02 -0.26
N VAL A 94 11.10 15.97 -0.34
CA VAL A 94 10.81 17.36 -0.72
C VAL A 94 10.96 17.57 -2.23
N THR A 95 12.19 17.45 -2.73
CA THR A 95 12.50 17.68 -4.16
C THR A 95 12.14 16.48 -5.02
N LYS A 96 12.02 15.29 -4.41
CA LYS A 96 11.64 14.04 -5.07
C LYS A 96 12.53 13.70 -6.27
N THR A 97 13.79 14.10 -6.19
CA THR A 97 14.81 13.85 -7.22
C THR A 97 15.45 12.47 -7.11
N MET A 98 15.18 11.77 -6.01
CA MET A 98 15.59 10.40 -5.73
C MET A 98 14.37 9.50 -5.46
N PRO A 99 14.43 8.21 -5.84
CA PRO A 99 15.55 7.54 -6.52
C PRO A 99 15.64 7.90 -8.03
N LYS A 100 16.86 7.93 -8.58
CA LYS A 100 17.06 8.08 -10.04
C LYS A 100 16.68 6.78 -10.76
N GLY A 101 15.93 6.89 -11.86
CA GLY A 101 15.50 5.72 -12.64
C GLY A 101 14.41 4.89 -11.98
N GLY A 102 13.78 5.38 -10.92
CA GLY A 102 12.69 4.72 -10.23
C GLY A 102 11.81 5.70 -9.45
N SER A 103 10.95 5.18 -8.59
CA SER A 103 10.12 6.00 -7.71
C SER A 103 9.76 5.24 -6.44
N LEU A 104 9.34 6.00 -5.43
CA LEU A 104 8.58 5.49 -4.29
C LEU A 104 7.10 5.54 -4.64
N THR A 105 6.39 4.48 -4.31
CA THR A 105 4.93 4.47 -4.26
C THR A 105 4.42 5.51 -3.26
N THR A 106 3.14 5.87 -3.37
CA THR A 106 2.50 6.80 -2.43
C THR A 106 2.58 6.29 -0.99
N ASN A 107 2.35 4.99 -0.77
CA ASN A 107 2.41 4.40 0.56
C ASN A 107 3.84 4.38 1.13
N GLU A 108 4.83 3.98 0.33
CA GLU A 108 6.23 4.00 0.78
C GLU A 108 6.68 5.42 1.17
N ARG A 109 6.26 6.42 0.39
CA ARG A 109 6.56 7.82 0.67
C ARG A 109 5.87 8.31 1.95
N ALA A 110 4.62 7.94 2.16
CA ALA A 110 3.88 8.30 3.38
C ALA A 110 4.51 7.67 4.63
N LEU A 111 4.90 6.40 4.56
CA LEU A 111 5.59 5.72 5.67
C LEU A 111 6.97 6.33 5.92
N LEU A 112 7.74 6.61 4.87
CA LEU A 112 9.04 7.25 5.01
C LEU A 112 8.93 8.67 5.59
N GLN A 113 7.94 9.45 5.17
CA GLN A 113 7.65 10.78 5.75
C GLN A 113 7.34 10.66 7.24
N ALA A 114 6.41 9.77 7.62
CA ALA A 114 6.06 9.55 9.01
C ALA A 114 7.25 9.06 9.86
N TRP A 115 8.15 8.27 9.28
CA TRP A 115 9.38 7.86 9.96
C TRP A 115 10.33 9.04 10.23
N VAL A 116 10.50 9.93 9.25
CA VAL A 116 11.29 11.16 9.40
C VAL A 116 10.66 12.10 10.44
N ASP A 117 9.35 12.32 10.37
CA ASP A 117 8.61 13.21 11.28
C ASP A 117 8.68 12.76 12.74
N LYS A 118 8.84 11.47 12.99
CA LYS A 118 9.03 10.88 14.33
C LYS A 118 10.47 10.91 14.83
N GLY A 119 11.38 11.56 14.13
CA GLY A 119 12.80 11.60 14.51
C GLY A 119 13.58 10.33 14.16
N MET A 120 13.13 9.59 13.15
CA MET A 120 13.82 8.41 12.62
C MET A 120 14.11 7.34 13.70
N PRO A 121 13.05 6.78 14.32
CA PRO A 121 13.19 5.71 15.32
C PRO A 121 13.71 4.42 14.69
N GLU A 122 14.47 3.64 15.47
CA GLU A 122 14.97 2.31 15.09
C GLU A 122 13.89 1.24 15.14
#